data_AF-A0A6I6GLP9-F1
#
_entry.id   AF-A0A6I6GLP9-F1
#
_cell.length_a   1.000
_cell.length_b   1.000
_cell.length_c   1.000
_cell.angle_alpha   90.00
_cell.angle_beta   90.00
_cell.angle_gamma   90.00
#
_symmetry.space_group_name_H-M   'P 1'
#
loop_
_entity.id
_entity.type
_entity.pdbx_description
1 polymer ?
#
loop_
_entity_poly.entity_id
_entity_poly.type
_entity_poly.pdbx_seq_one_letter_code
_entity_poly.pdbx_strand_id
1 'polypeptide(L)'
;MTKKQLLLLLIVLLPVALFSQQPTAAFSAVDSFVSTVSYRNSLVDLTHKLTNPYPDQLRKARAIFKWITENIEYDYKYYNKYFYKGKEPKTFRCKNEQQCEAKRVVWEAAYIDKILRRKKAVCQGYAMLFKKMCDLAGLRSEYIVGYIRTEPYQVGTAGTLDHAWNAVWIESAYHLLDATWASGGCSKNDDYKLLRFQKNYNDYYWLTPAAAFAKNHYPKNSQWSLAAAVYQRQFCY
;
A
#
# COMPACT_ATOMS: atom_id res chain seq x y z
N MET A 1 -37.49 -11.75 62.55
CA MET A 1 -36.94 -12.57 61.45
C MET A 1 -36.58 -11.64 60.30
N THR A 2 -35.32 -11.68 59.90
CA THR A 2 -34.58 -10.73 59.06
C THR A 2 -35.00 -10.77 57.59
N LYS A 3 -35.31 -9.61 56.99
CA LYS A 3 -35.34 -9.44 55.53
C LYS A 3 -34.16 -8.56 55.11
N LYS A 4 -33.12 -9.23 54.61
CA LYS A 4 -32.03 -8.60 53.85
C LYS A 4 -32.63 -7.97 52.59
N GLN A 5 -32.54 -6.66 52.43
CA GLN A 5 -32.76 -6.02 51.13
C GLN A 5 -31.40 -5.92 50.43
N LEU A 6 -31.32 -6.64 49.31
CA LEU A 6 -30.20 -6.74 48.41
C LEU A 6 -30.09 -5.42 47.63
N LEU A 7 -28.98 -4.70 47.80
CA LEU A 7 -28.67 -3.50 47.03
C LEU A 7 -28.30 -3.94 45.60
N LEU A 8 -29.22 -3.81 44.64
CA LEU A 8 -28.91 -4.00 43.22
C LEU A 8 -28.14 -2.76 42.71
N LEU A 9 -26.82 -2.90 42.56
CA LEU A 9 -26.00 -2.00 41.76
C LEU A 9 -26.30 -2.25 40.28
N LEU A 10 -27.14 -1.40 39.69
CA LEU A 10 -27.31 -1.31 38.24
C LEU A 10 -26.05 -0.67 37.65
N ILE A 11 -25.08 -1.51 37.26
CA ILE A 11 -23.99 -1.10 36.39
C ILE A 11 -24.60 -0.88 35.00
N VAL A 12 -24.89 0.37 34.68
CA VAL A 12 -25.26 0.79 33.32
C VAL A 12 -24.01 0.61 32.44
N LEU A 13 -23.89 -0.56 31.82
CA LEU A 13 -23.02 -0.78 30.67
C LEU A 13 -23.60 0.04 29.51
N LEU A 14 -23.22 1.32 29.44
CA LEU A 14 -23.34 2.09 28.21
C LEU A 14 -22.46 1.40 27.16
N PRO A 15 -23.03 0.83 26.07
CA PRO A 15 -22.21 0.38 24.98
C PRO A 15 -21.63 1.64 24.36
N VAL A 16 -20.33 1.86 24.55
CA VAL A 16 -19.59 2.83 23.74
C VAL A 16 -19.50 2.20 22.35
N ALA A 17 -20.58 2.33 21.58
CA ALA A 17 -20.54 2.11 20.15
C ALA A 17 -19.74 3.27 19.56
N LEU A 18 -18.41 3.16 19.63
CA LEU A 18 -17.54 3.89 18.72
C LEU A 18 -17.85 3.33 17.33
N PHE A 19 -18.81 3.96 16.66
CA PHE A 19 -18.96 3.84 15.23
C PHE A 19 -17.62 4.22 14.60
N SER A 20 -16.87 3.23 14.11
CA SER A 20 -15.82 3.44 13.14
C SER A 20 -16.49 4.01 11.89
N GLN A 21 -16.56 5.33 11.80
CA GLN A 21 -16.96 5.99 10.57
C GLN A 21 -15.89 5.68 9.54
N GLN A 22 -16.26 4.97 8.46
CA GLN A 22 -15.34 4.83 7.34
C GLN A 22 -14.99 6.23 6.79
N PRO A 23 -13.69 6.54 6.59
CA PRO A 23 -13.19 7.90 6.46
C PRO A 23 -13.31 8.47 5.04
N THR A 24 -14.28 8.06 4.21
CA THR A 24 -14.37 8.57 2.83
C THR A 24 -14.68 10.07 2.80
N ALA A 25 -15.46 10.59 3.75
CA ALA A 25 -15.68 12.01 3.93
C ALA A 25 -14.47 12.76 4.54
N ALA A 26 -13.54 12.05 5.19
CA ALA A 26 -12.46 12.66 5.98
C ALA A 26 -11.25 13.13 5.14
N PHE A 27 -11.14 12.70 3.88
CA PHE A 27 -9.98 12.98 3.02
C PHE A 27 -10.25 13.89 1.82
N SER A 28 -11.49 14.36 1.63
CA SER A 28 -11.87 15.19 0.47
C SER A 28 -10.98 16.42 0.29
N ALA A 29 -10.60 17.09 1.38
CA ALA A 29 -9.68 18.23 1.37
C ALA A 29 -8.26 17.84 0.92
N VAL A 30 -7.73 16.71 1.43
CA VAL A 30 -6.40 16.21 1.05
C VAL A 30 -6.38 15.83 -0.42
N ASP A 31 -7.39 15.07 -0.85
CA ASP A 31 -7.50 14.59 -2.22
C ASP A 31 -7.63 15.75 -3.22
N SER A 32 -8.42 16.77 -2.87
CA SER A 32 -8.56 17.96 -3.69
C SER A 32 -7.24 18.72 -3.79
N PHE A 33 -6.53 18.89 -2.67
CA PHE A 33 -5.23 19.57 -2.62
C PHE A 33 -4.19 18.87 -3.50
N VAL A 34 -4.10 17.53 -3.43
CA VAL A 34 -3.11 16.73 -4.19
C VAL A 34 -3.12 17.05 -5.68
N SER A 35 -4.32 17.23 -6.26
CA SER A 35 -4.49 17.54 -7.68
C SER A 35 -3.89 18.89 -8.11
N THR A 36 -3.68 19.81 -7.16
CA THR A 36 -3.16 21.16 -7.40
C THR A 36 -1.63 21.25 -7.31
N VAL A 37 -0.96 20.21 -6.80
CA VAL A 37 0.47 20.25 -6.50
C VAL A 37 1.32 20.19 -7.78
N SER A 38 2.11 21.23 -8.02
CA SER A 38 3.15 21.25 -9.05
C SER A 38 4.55 21.08 -8.43
N TYR A 39 5.45 20.40 -9.15
CA TYR A 39 6.78 20.07 -8.62
C TYR A 39 7.84 20.00 -9.73
N ARG A 40 9.11 20.20 -9.37
CA ARG A 40 10.23 20.34 -10.33
C ARG A 40 10.82 19.00 -10.81
N ASN A 41 9.96 18.02 -11.12
CA ASN A 41 10.39 16.65 -11.45
C ASN A 41 11.32 15.98 -10.41
N SER A 42 11.34 16.50 -9.17
CA SER A 42 12.11 15.97 -8.05
C SER A 42 11.16 15.24 -7.10
N LEU A 43 11.51 13.99 -6.76
CA LEU A 43 10.72 13.20 -5.82
C LEU A 43 10.68 13.85 -4.43
N VAL A 44 11.78 14.48 -4.02
CA VAL A 44 11.89 15.16 -2.73
C VAL A 44 10.98 16.40 -2.70
N ASP A 45 11.06 17.26 -3.73
CA ASP A 45 10.19 18.45 -3.86
C ASP A 45 8.72 18.06 -3.85
N LEU A 46 8.36 17.05 -4.65
CA LEU A 46 6.99 16.52 -4.70
C LEU A 46 6.53 16.03 -3.32
N THR A 47 7.33 15.19 -2.67
CA THR A 47 6.96 14.59 -1.38
C THR A 47 6.76 15.66 -0.32
N HIS A 48 7.68 16.63 -0.22
CA HIS A 48 7.58 17.71 0.75
C HIS A 48 6.35 18.59 0.48
N LYS A 49 6.07 18.93 -0.79
CA LYS A 49 4.86 19.72 -1.13
C LYS A 49 3.56 18.99 -0.79
N LEU A 50 3.52 17.66 -1.00
CA LEU A 50 2.35 16.86 -0.65
C LEU A 50 2.14 16.73 0.87
N THR A 51 3.23 16.74 1.66
CA THR A 51 3.17 16.28 3.06
C THR A 51 3.40 17.38 4.09
N ASN A 52 4.17 18.44 3.79
CA ASN A 52 4.42 19.55 4.72
C ASN A 52 3.16 20.29 5.20
N PRO A 53 2.08 20.43 4.39
CA PRO A 53 0.84 21.05 4.87
C PRO A 53 0.14 20.29 6.01
N TYR A 54 0.50 19.02 6.23
CA TYR A 54 -0.18 18.15 7.19
C TYR A 54 0.73 17.82 8.38
N PRO A 55 0.31 18.06 9.62
CA PRO A 55 1.08 17.67 10.79
C PRO A 55 0.96 16.17 11.10
N ASP A 56 -0.18 15.55 10.77
CA ASP A 56 -0.48 14.16 11.12
C ASP A 56 -0.01 13.15 10.06
N GLN A 57 0.33 11.94 10.51
CA GLN A 57 0.86 10.87 9.64
C GLN A 57 -0.18 10.38 8.62
N LEU A 58 -1.45 10.33 9.02
CA LEU A 58 -2.54 9.80 8.22
C LEU A 58 -2.76 10.61 6.95
N ARG A 59 -2.85 11.95 7.07
CA ARG A 59 -3.01 12.84 5.91
C ARG A 59 -1.77 12.91 5.03
N LYS A 60 -0.56 12.84 5.60
CA LYS A 60 0.68 12.71 4.80
C LYS A 60 0.65 11.44 3.95
N ALA A 61 0.35 10.30 4.57
CA ALA A 61 0.24 9.03 3.86
C ALA A 61 -0.86 9.07 2.79
N ARG A 62 -2.01 9.68 3.10
CA ARG A 62 -3.12 9.87 2.15
C ARG A 62 -2.68 10.69 0.95
N ALA A 63 -2.00 11.81 1.16
CA ALA A 63 -1.55 12.68 0.07
C ALA A 63 -0.59 11.95 -0.88
N ILE A 64 0.35 11.17 -0.34
CA ILE A 64 1.26 10.32 -1.12
C ILE A 64 0.48 9.28 -1.92
N PHE A 65 -0.37 8.50 -1.25
CA PHE A 65 -1.17 7.45 -1.86
C PHE A 65 -2.02 7.99 -3.00
N LYS A 66 -2.79 9.05 -2.71
CA LYS A 66 -3.68 9.69 -3.66
C LYS A 66 -2.91 10.19 -4.88
N TRP A 67 -1.79 10.90 -4.65
CA TRP A 67 -0.98 11.39 -5.76
C TRP A 67 -0.49 10.25 -6.65
N ILE A 68 0.02 9.16 -6.06
CA ILE A 68 0.47 7.99 -6.83
C ILE A 68 -0.67 7.41 -7.65
N THR A 69 -1.83 7.17 -7.03
CA THR A 69 -2.99 6.57 -7.71
C THR A 69 -3.56 7.44 -8.82
N GLU A 70 -3.32 8.75 -8.75
CA GLU A 70 -3.78 9.68 -9.77
C GLU A 70 -2.80 9.87 -10.91
N ASN A 71 -1.50 9.70 -10.65
CA ASN A 71 -0.45 10.13 -11.56
C ASN A 71 0.37 8.99 -12.16
N ILE A 72 0.26 7.77 -11.65
CA ILE A 72 0.97 6.61 -12.18
C ILE A 72 -0.02 5.69 -12.90
N GLU A 73 0.31 5.30 -14.13
CA GLU A 73 -0.41 4.30 -14.89
C GLU A 73 0.28 2.93 -14.79
N TYR A 74 -0.50 1.85 -14.88
CA TYR A 74 0.09 0.52 -14.94
C TYR A 74 0.84 0.31 -16.28
N ASP A 75 2.13 -0.04 -16.21
CA ASP A 75 2.96 -0.33 -17.39
C ASP A 75 2.67 -1.75 -17.92
N TYR A 76 1.45 -1.93 -18.43
CA TYR A 76 0.97 -3.20 -18.97
C TYR A 76 1.84 -3.71 -20.12
N LYS A 77 2.50 -2.81 -20.89
CA LYS A 77 3.45 -3.18 -21.94
C LYS A 77 4.71 -3.81 -21.35
N TYR A 78 5.26 -3.22 -20.29
CA TYR A 78 6.37 -3.81 -19.54
C TYR A 78 5.97 -5.15 -18.93
N TYR A 79 4.78 -5.24 -18.33
CA TYR A 79 4.25 -6.49 -17.79
C TYR A 79 4.19 -7.59 -18.85
N ASN A 80 3.60 -7.28 -20.02
CA ASN A 80 3.49 -8.22 -21.13
C ASN A 80 4.84 -8.67 -21.70
N LYS A 81 5.84 -7.78 -21.65
CA LYS A 81 7.18 -8.08 -22.16
C LYS A 81 7.92 -9.09 -21.28
N TYR A 82 7.71 -8.99 -19.96
CA TYR A 82 8.45 -9.76 -18.96
C TYR A 82 7.56 -10.81 -18.28
N PHE A 83 6.72 -10.39 -17.35
CA PHE A 83 5.97 -11.28 -16.47
C PHE A 83 4.96 -12.17 -17.20
N TYR A 84 4.19 -11.63 -18.15
CA TYR A 84 3.26 -12.45 -18.96
C TYR A 84 3.97 -13.57 -19.74
N LYS A 85 5.24 -13.34 -20.13
CA LYS A 85 6.06 -14.33 -20.87
C LYS A 85 6.91 -15.20 -19.94
N GLY A 86 6.71 -15.13 -18.62
CA GLY A 86 7.54 -15.84 -17.64
C GLY A 86 9.02 -15.42 -17.67
N LYS A 87 9.32 -14.18 -18.10
CA LYS A 87 10.70 -13.66 -18.17
C LYS A 87 10.97 -12.74 -16.98
N GLU A 88 12.15 -12.90 -16.40
CA GLU A 88 12.65 -11.95 -15.41
C GLU A 88 13.14 -10.66 -16.10
N PRO A 89 12.76 -9.47 -15.59
CA PRO A 89 13.37 -8.25 -16.05
C PRO A 89 14.87 -8.22 -15.78
N LYS A 90 15.62 -7.57 -16.67
CA LYS A 90 17.05 -7.33 -16.42
C LYS A 90 17.20 -6.40 -15.21
N THR A 91 17.78 -6.92 -14.15
CA THR A 91 18.16 -6.19 -12.94
C THR A 91 19.68 -6.06 -12.84
N PHE A 92 20.16 -5.41 -11.79
CA PHE A 92 21.57 -5.34 -11.46
C PHE A 92 22.07 -6.72 -11.00
N ARG A 93 23.33 -7.07 -11.35
CA ARG A 93 23.98 -8.32 -10.92
C ARG A 93 24.93 -8.05 -9.77
N CYS A 94 25.00 -8.98 -8.83
CA CYS A 94 25.83 -8.86 -7.64
C CYS A 94 26.69 -10.09 -7.43
N LYS A 95 27.89 -9.87 -6.86
CA LYS A 95 28.85 -10.95 -6.55
C LYS A 95 28.88 -11.30 -5.06
N ASN A 96 28.52 -10.37 -4.18
CA ASN A 96 28.48 -10.52 -2.72
C ASN A 96 27.48 -9.55 -2.09
N GLU A 97 27.19 -9.71 -0.81
CA GLU A 97 26.12 -8.99 -0.08
C GLU A 97 26.34 -7.47 0.02
N GLN A 98 27.53 -7.01 0.38
CA GLN A 98 27.81 -5.57 0.47
C GLN A 98 27.65 -4.88 -0.91
N GLN A 99 28.10 -5.54 -1.97
CA GLN A 99 27.89 -5.06 -3.34
C GLN A 99 26.41 -5.14 -3.75
N CYS A 100 25.65 -6.14 -3.24
CA CYS A 100 24.20 -6.21 -3.45
C CYS A 100 23.52 -4.96 -2.94
N GLU A 101 23.82 -4.57 -1.71
CA GLU A 101 23.13 -3.46 -1.07
C GLU A 101 23.41 -2.13 -1.77
N ALA A 102 24.67 -1.81 -2.03
CA ALA A 102 25.03 -0.58 -2.72
C ALA A 102 24.41 -0.51 -4.13
N LYS A 103 24.45 -1.61 -4.89
CA LYS A 103 23.85 -1.66 -6.24
C LYS A 103 22.33 -1.59 -6.20
N ARG A 104 21.70 -2.19 -5.18
CA ARG A 104 20.26 -2.10 -4.95
C ARG A 104 19.86 -0.66 -4.75
N VAL A 105 20.48 0.06 -3.81
CA VAL A 105 20.19 1.48 -3.55
C VAL A 105 20.28 2.33 -4.82
N VAL A 106 21.35 2.15 -5.60
CA VAL A 106 21.53 2.89 -6.87
C VAL A 106 20.45 2.52 -7.90
N TRP A 107 20.14 1.24 -8.04
CA TRP A 107 19.12 0.77 -8.97
C TRP A 107 17.72 1.25 -8.58
N GLU A 108 17.36 1.18 -7.29
CA GLU A 108 16.07 1.63 -6.78
C GLU A 108 15.88 3.13 -7.02
N ALA A 109 16.91 3.94 -6.76
CA ALA A 109 16.89 5.38 -7.04
C ALA A 109 16.64 5.66 -8.54
N ALA A 110 17.38 4.99 -9.43
CA ALA A 110 17.22 5.14 -10.87
C ALA A 110 15.85 4.63 -11.37
N TYR A 111 15.33 3.56 -10.77
CA TYR A 111 14.04 2.99 -11.12
C TYR A 111 12.88 3.92 -10.71
N ILE A 112 12.92 4.45 -9.49
CA ILE A 112 11.92 5.41 -8.97
C ILE A 112 11.93 6.70 -9.78
N ASP A 113 13.11 7.22 -10.10
CA ASP A 113 13.28 8.39 -10.96
C ASP A 113 12.70 8.17 -12.38
N LYS A 114 12.91 6.97 -12.95
CA LYS A 114 12.26 6.57 -14.20
C LYS A 114 10.73 6.52 -14.09
N ILE A 115 10.19 6.01 -12.97
CA ILE A 115 8.73 5.99 -12.74
C ILE A 115 8.20 7.42 -12.68
N LEU A 116 8.87 8.31 -11.94
CA LEU A 116 8.47 9.71 -11.78
C LEU A 116 8.40 10.45 -13.12
N ARG A 117 9.39 10.23 -13.99
CA ARG A 117 9.42 10.80 -15.35
C ARG A 117 8.39 10.18 -16.30
N ARG A 118 8.29 8.85 -16.32
CA ARG A 118 7.44 8.13 -17.30
C ARG A 118 5.98 8.02 -16.88
N LYS A 119 5.68 8.27 -15.60
CA LYS A 119 4.36 8.11 -15.00
C LYS A 119 3.80 6.69 -15.15
N LYS A 120 4.70 5.70 -15.18
CA LYS A 120 4.36 4.29 -15.49
C LYS A 120 5.16 3.32 -14.64
N ALA A 121 4.48 2.37 -14.02
CA ALA A 121 5.08 1.33 -13.19
C ALA A 121 4.25 0.03 -13.22
N VAL A 122 4.85 -1.09 -12.82
CA VAL A 122 4.11 -2.29 -12.38
C VAL A 122 4.02 -2.29 -10.85
N CYS A 123 3.33 -3.27 -10.25
CA CYS A 123 3.08 -3.35 -8.79
C CYS A 123 4.31 -3.04 -7.92
N GLN A 124 5.47 -3.66 -8.23
CA GLN A 124 6.74 -3.35 -7.55
C GLN A 124 7.07 -1.85 -7.55
N GLY A 125 6.95 -1.19 -8.69
CA GLY A 125 7.26 0.22 -8.82
C GLY A 125 6.30 1.14 -8.07
N TYR A 126 5.00 0.80 -8.04
CA TYR A 126 4.04 1.52 -7.18
C TYR A 126 4.43 1.41 -5.71
N ALA A 127 4.69 0.19 -5.23
CA ALA A 127 4.97 -0.05 -3.84
C ALA A 127 6.31 0.52 -3.37
N MET A 128 7.33 0.47 -4.24
CA MET A 128 8.62 1.13 -4.00
C MET A 128 8.51 2.66 -3.99
N LEU A 129 7.74 3.24 -4.90
CA LEU A 129 7.52 4.69 -4.95
C LEU A 129 6.82 5.17 -3.67
N PHE A 130 5.75 4.49 -3.25
CA PHE A 130 5.03 4.81 -2.01
C PHE A 130 5.95 4.74 -0.79
N LYS A 131 6.70 3.64 -0.64
CA LYS A 131 7.69 3.46 0.43
C LYS A 131 8.71 4.60 0.44
N LYS A 132 9.29 4.95 -0.71
CA LYS A 132 10.31 6.00 -0.79
C LYS A 132 9.76 7.38 -0.43
N MET A 133 8.54 7.69 -0.86
CA MET A 133 7.87 8.94 -0.49
C MET A 133 7.53 8.96 1.00
N CYS A 134 7.14 7.82 1.58
CA CYS A 134 6.94 7.70 3.03
C CYS A 134 8.25 7.98 3.79
N ASP A 135 9.37 7.39 3.37
CA ASP A 135 10.68 7.61 4.00
C ASP A 135 11.08 9.08 3.98
N LEU A 136 10.89 9.75 2.84
CA LEU A 136 11.15 11.18 2.68
C LEU A 136 10.22 12.05 3.55
N ALA A 137 9.00 11.58 3.84
CA ALA A 137 8.03 12.26 4.70
C ALA A 137 8.17 11.92 6.19
N GLY A 138 9.15 11.09 6.56
CA GLY A 138 9.34 10.61 7.94
C GLY A 138 8.27 9.60 8.40
N LEU A 139 7.63 8.91 7.47
CA LEU A 139 6.64 7.86 7.75
C LEU A 139 7.29 6.49 7.66
N ARG A 140 7.05 5.63 8.65
CA ARG A 140 7.44 4.22 8.57
C ARG A 140 6.46 3.49 7.65
N SER A 141 6.97 2.90 6.59
CA SER A 141 6.22 2.05 5.65
C SER A 141 7.06 0.83 5.32
N GLU A 142 6.42 -0.25 4.89
CA GLU A 142 7.07 -1.49 4.50
C GLU A 142 6.67 -1.87 3.07
N TYR A 143 7.64 -2.38 2.31
CA TYR A 143 7.43 -2.95 0.98
C TYR A 143 7.17 -4.45 1.13
N ILE A 144 5.99 -4.90 0.73
CA ILE A 144 5.54 -6.27 0.92
C ILE A 144 5.43 -6.96 -0.44
N VAL A 145 6.11 -8.09 -0.58
CA VAL A 145 5.99 -8.98 -1.73
C VAL A 145 5.12 -10.17 -1.35
N GLY A 146 4.25 -10.58 -2.26
CA GLY A 146 3.38 -11.73 -2.09
C GLY A 146 2.79 -12.18 -3.40
N TYR A 147 1.68 -12.91 -3.29
CA TYR A 147 0.88 -13.32 -4.43
C TYR A 147 -0.58 -12.91 -4.24
N ILE A 148 -1.28 -12.78 -5.35
CA ILE A 148 -2.71 -12.48 -5.37
C ILE A 148 -3.53 -13.67 -5.84
N ARG A 149 -4.77 -13.77 -5.35
CA ARG A 149 -5.79 -14.66 -5.92
C ARG A 149 -6.93 -13.80 -6.45
N THR A 150 -7.07 -13.79 -7.77
CA THR A 150 -8.10 -13.02 -8.48
C THR A 150 -9.03 -13.91 -9.30
N GLU A 151 -8.63 -15.15 -9.57
CA GLU A 151 -9.36 -16.07 -10.43
C GLU A 151 -9.82 -17.31 -9.63
N PRO A 152 -11.00 -17.89 -9.93
CA PRO A 152 -11.57 -19.01 -9.16
C PRO A 152 -10.65 -20.24 -9.06
N TYR A 153 -9.89 -20.55 -10.12
CA TYR A 153 -8.99 -21.71 -10.14
C TYR A 153 -7.79 -21.57 -9.18
N GLN A 154 -7.51 -20.37 -8.67
CA GLN A 154 -6.42 -20.11 -7.72
C GLN A 154 -6.83 -20.42 -6.27
N VAL A 155 -8.11 -20.71 -6.01
CA VAL A 155 -8.59 -21.06 -4.67
C VAL A 155 -7.94 -22.36 -4.20
N GLY A 156 -7.35 -22.35 -3.00
CA GLY A 156 -6.70 -23.52 -2.40
C GLY A 156 -5.24 -23.77 -2.83
N THR A 157 -4.67 -22.98 -3.75
CA THR A 157 -3.29 -23.16 -4.23
C THR A 157 -2.39 -21.96 -3.88
N ALA A 158 -1.16 -22.21 -3.41
CA ALA A 158 -0.19 -21.13 -3.24
C ALA A 158 0.20 -20.58 -4.62
N GLY A 159 0.13 -19.25 -4.78
CA GLY A 159 0.44 -18.59 -6.05
C GLY A 159 1.94 -18.29 -6.23
N THR A 160 2.33 -17.93 -7.45
CA THR A 160 3.65 -17.34 -7.72
C THR A 160 3.73 -15.95 -7.11
N LEU A 161 4.89 -15.55 -6.59
CA LEU A 161 5.10 -14.19 -6.09
C LEU A 161 5.02 -13.18 -7.25
N ASP A 162 3.83 -12.65 -7.49
CA ASP A 162 3.46 -11.88 -8.67
C ASP A 162 2.98 -10.46 -8.33
N HIS A 163 2.92 -10.12 -7.04
CA HIS A 163 2.38 -8.85 -6.59
C HIS A 163 3.19 -8.22 -5.45
N ALA A 164 3.06 -6.90 -5.35
CA ALA A 164 3.69 -6.11 -4.30
C ALA A 164 2.81 -4.94 -3.89
N TRP A 165 2.78 -4.66 -2.60
CA TRP A 165 1.97 -3.62 -1.96
C TRP A 165 2.69 -3.07 -0.72
N ASN A 166 2.02 -2.27 0.10
CA ASN A 166 2.63 -1.68 1.29
C ASN A 166 1.82 -1.91 2.57
N ALA A 167 2.55 -1.83 3.69
CA ALA A 167 1.99 -1.42 4.96
C ALA A 167 2.53 -0.03 5.33
N VAL A 168 1.76 0.76 6.05
CA VAL A 168 2.20 2.06 6.61
C VAL A 168 1.86 2.11 8.10
N TRP A 169 2.79 2.59 8.92
CA TRP A 169 2.60 2.74 10.34
C TRP A 169 1.89 4.06 10.64
N ILE A 170 0.70 3.98 11.20
CA ILE A 170 -0.15 5.11 11.56
C ILE A 170 -0.74 4.79 12.94
N GLU A 171 -0.74 5.76 13.86
CA GLU A 171 -1.42 5.64 15.16
C GLU A 171 -1.10 4.34 15.94
N SER A 172 0.18 3.95 15.93
CA SER A 172 0.70 2.77 16.62
C SER A 172 0.33 1.40 16.02
N ALA A 173 -0.12 1.36 14.77
CA ALA A 173 -0.39 0.11 14.06
C ALA A 173 0.05 0.18 12.59
N TYR A 174 0.30 -1.00 12.00
CA TYR A 174 0.48 -1.12 10.55
C TYR A 174 -0.86 -1.28 9.85
N HIS A 175 -1.08 -0.47 8.83
CA HIS A 175 -2.25 -0.51 7.96
C HIS A 175 -1.84 -0.90 6.54
N LEU A 176 -2.60 -1.82 5.93
CA LEU A 176 -2.32 -2.34 4.59
C LEU A 176 -2.95 -1.47 3.51
N LEU A 177 -2.25 -1.28 2.40
CA LEU A 177 -2.75 -0.57 1.24
C LEU A 177 -2.14 -1.13 -0.05
N ASP A 178 -2.86 -0.95 -1.16
CA ASP A 178 -2.34 -1.25 -2.49
C ASP A 178 -2.65 -0.12 -3.48
N ALA A 179 -1.65 0.72 -3.73
CA ALA A 179 -1.76 1.81 -4.68
C ALA A 179 -1.94 1.30 -6.13
N THR A 180 -1.50 0.09 -6.46
CA THR A 180 -1.63 -0.48 -7.81
C THR A 180 -3.10 -0.74 -8.12
N TRP A 181 -3.77 -1.53 -7.28
CA TRP A 181 -5.18 -1.87 -7.46
C TRP A 181 -6.13 -0.71 -7.15
N ALA A 182 -5.71 0.23 -6.29
CA ALA A 182 -6.42 1.48 -6.10
C ALA A 182 -6.43 2.39 -7.34
N SER A 183 -5.42 2.30 -8.21
CA SER A 183 -5.31 3.17 -9.40
C SER A 183 -6.26 2.77 -10.53
N GLY A 184 -6.65 1.50 -10.60
CA GLY A 184 -7.46 0.95 -11.67
C GLY A 184 -7.02 -0.45 -12.09
N GLY A 185 -7.42 -0.85 -13.30
CA GLY A 185 -7.20 -2.21 -13.79
C GLY A 185 -6.85 -2.24 -15.28
N CYS A 186 -6.35 -3.38 -15.75
CA CYS A 186 -6.10 -3.59 -17.17
C CYS A 186 -7.16 -4.51 -17.77
N SER A 187 -7.65 -4.19 -18.97
CA SER A 187 -8.38 -5.16 -19.78
C SER A 187 -7.42 -6.24 -20.29
N LYS A 188 -7.96 -7.45 -20.50
CA LYS A 188 -7.21 -8.62 -20.99
C LYS A 188 -7.84 -9.11 -22.30
N ASN A 189 -7.06 -9.77 -23.16
CA ASN A 189 -7.60 -10.59 -24.25
C ASN A 189 -7.87 -12.03 -23.76
N ASP A 190 -8.32 -12.90 -24.66
CA ASP A 190 -8.62 -14.31 -24.35
C ASP A 190 -7.40 -15.10 -23.86
N ASP A 191 -6.18 -14.67 -24.22
CA ASP A 191 -4.92 -15.25 -23.72
C ASP A 191 -4.45 -14.64 -22.39
N TYR A 192 -5.28 -13.83 -21.72
CA TYR A 192 -4.93 -13.08 -20.50
C TYR A 192 -3.84 -12.00 -20.66
N LYS A 193 -3.45 -11.68 -21.89
CA LYS A 193 -2.49 -10.59 -22.17
C LYS A 193 -3.14 -9.24 -21.92
N LEU A 194 -2.44 -8.36 -21.20
CA LEU A 194 -2.98 -7.04 -20.87
C LEU A 194 -3.04 -6.14 -22.10
N LEU A 195 -4.16 -5.47 -22.35
CA LEU A 195 -4.36 -4.65 -23.56
C LEU A 195 -4.20 -3.16 -23.30
N ARG A 196 -4.78 -2.68 -22.20
CA ARG A 196 -4.88 -1.26 -21.87
C ARG A 196 -5.10 -1.13 -20.36
N PHE A 197 -4.39 -0.19 -19.76
CA PHE A 197 -4.71 0.29 -18.41
C PHE A 197 -5.90 1.24 -18.46
N GLN A 198 -6.84 1.06 -17.54
CA GLN A 198 -7.99 1.93 -17.34
C GLN A 198 -7.94 2.43 -15.91
N LYS A 199 -7.80 3.74 -15.76
CA LYS A 199 -7.88 4.38 -14.46
C LYS A 199 -9.31 4.22 -13.94
N ASN A 200 -9.44 3.65 -12.76
CA ASN A 200 -10.71 3.49 -12.07
C ASN A 200 -10.37 3.49 -10.59
N TYR A 201 -10.34 4.68 -10.00
CA TYR A 201 -9.88 4.85 -8.63
C TYR A 201 -10.78 4.05 -7.67
N ASN A 202 -10.17 3.23 -6.82
CA ASN A 202 -10.88 2.41 -5.84
C ASN A 202 -10.29 2.61 -4.44
N ASP A 203 -11.01 3.38 -3.62
CA ASP A 203 -10.62 3.71 -2.25
C ASP A 203 -10.61 2.49 -1.31
N TYR A 204 -11.23 1.38 -1.71
CA TYR A 204 -11.22 0.13 -0.94
C TYR A 204 -9.81 -0.32 -0.55
N TYR A 205 -8.81 -0.04 -1.40
CA TYR A 205 -7.41 -0.42 -1.21
C TYR A 205 -6.58 0.60 -0.40
N TRP A 206 -7.22 1.64 0.15
CA TRP A 206 -6.62 2.57 1.10
C TRP A 206 -6.86 2.10 2.54
N LEU A 207 -5.78 1.79 3.28
CA LEU A 207 -5.82 1.33 4.68
C LEU A 207 -6.86 0.23 4.93
N THR A 208 -6.96 -0.72 4.01
CA THR A 208 -7.92 -1.82 4.06
C THR A 208 -7.69 -2.67 5.31
N PRO A 209 -8.74 -3.03 6.06
CA PRO A 209 -8.60 -3.95 7.19
C PRO A 209 -7.97 -5.29 6.77
N ALA A 210 -7.03 -5.83 7.55
CA ALA A 210 -6.29 -7.03 7.13
C ALA A 210 -7.17 -8.23 6.81
N ALA A 211 -8.26 -8.45 7.54
CA ALA A 211 -9.20 -9.54 7.24
C ALA A 211 -9.84 -9.39 5.85
N ALA A 212 -10.10 -8.16 5.40
CA ALA A 212 -10.63 -7.88 4.07
C ALA A 212 -9.53 -7.95 3.00
N PHE A 213 -8.32 -7.47 3.29
CA PHE A 213 -7.16 -7.51 2.41
C PHE A 213 -6.68 -8.96 2.15
N ALA A 214 -6.69 -9.80 3.19
CA ALA A 214 -6.27 -11.20 3.15
C ALA A 214 -7.18 -12.12 2.31
N LYS A 215 -8.34 -11.63 1.85
CA LYS A 215 -9.21 -12.40 0.94
C LYS A 215 -8.50 -12.69 -0.39
N ASN A 216 -7.67 -11.76 -0.85
CA ASN A 216 -7.00 -11.85 -2.15
C ASN A 216 -5.50 -11.49 -2.12
N HIS A 217 -4.96 -10.93 -1.04
CA HIS A 217 -3.53 -10.63 -0.91
C HIS A 217 -2.85 -11.55 0.11
N TYR A 218 -1.85 -12.31 -0.35
CA TYR A 218 -1.17 -13.31 0.46
C TYR A 218 0.33 -13.00 0.51
N PRO A 219 0.84 -12.41 1.60
CA PRO A 219 2.24 -11.99 1.67
C PRO A 219 3.16 -13.20 1.75
N LYS A 220 4.36 -13.08 1.16
CA LYS A 220 5.41 -14.09 1.27
C LYS A 220 5.81 -14.33 2.74
N ASN A 221 5.95 -13.24 3.50
CA ASN A 221 6.26 -13.30 4.92
C ASN A 221 4.95 -13.27 5.72
N SER A 222 4.72 -14.33 6.50
CA SER A 222 3.50 -14.53 7.29
C SER A 222 3.27 -13.45 8.34
N GLN A 223 4.29 -12.71 8.77
CA GLN A 223 4.13 -11.57 9.68
C GLN A 223 3.12 -10.56 9.13
N TRP A 224 3.04 -10.41 7.81
CA TRP A 224 2.12 -9.49 7.13
C TRP A 224 0.72 -10.07 6.88
N SER A 225 0.50 -11.37 7.15
CA SER A 225 -0.80 -12.03 6.91
C SER A 225 -1.85 -11.68 7.98
N LEU A 226 -1.40 -11.28 9.17
CA LEU A 226 -2.25 -11.04 10.36
C LEU A 226 -1.85 -9.78 11.16
N ALA A 227 -0.87 -9.00 10.68
CA ALA A 227 -0.31 -7.84 11.40
C ALA A 227 -1.30 -6.70 11.69
N ALA A 228 -2.54 -6.69 11.19
CA ALA A 228 -3.52 -5.69 11.64
C ALA A 228 -4.32 -6.12 12.87
N ALA A 229 -4.09 -7.30 13.45
CA ALA A 229 -4.78 -7.72 14.67
C ALA A 229 -3.95 -7.51 15.95
N VAL A 230 -2.65 -7.81 15.98
CA VAL A 230 -1.86 -7.73 17.23
C VAL A 230 -0.36 -7.50 16.95
N TYR A 231 0.11 -6.26 17.05
CA TYR A 231 1.50 -5.97 17.41
C TYR A 231 1.55 -4.93 18.54
N GLN A 232 0.89 -5.24 19.66
CA GLN A 232 1.40 -4.87 20.98
C GLN A 232 2.41 -5.95 21.38
N ARG A 233 3.66 -5.84 20.94
CA ARG A 233 4.78 -6.36 21.72
C ARG A 233 5.86 -5.30 21.79
N GLN A 234 6.04 -4.83 23.02
CA GLN A 234 7.20 -4.11 23.50
C GLN A 234 8.47 -4.64 22.85
N PHE A 235 9.19 -3.79 22.15
CA PHE A 235 10.64 -3.87 22.11
C PHE A 235 11.15 -2.72 22.97
N CYS A 236 11.14 -2.94 24.28
CA CYS A 236 12.10 -2.33 25.17
C CYS A 236 13.34 -3.22 25.15
N TYR A 237 14.44 -2.71 24.62
CA TYR A 237 15.79 -2.98 25.08
C TYR A 237 16.57 -1.67 25.00
#